data_AF-A0A0S7XVL6-F1
#
_entry.id   AF-A0A0S7XVL6-F1
#
_cell.length_a   1.000
_cell.length_b   1.000
_cell.length_c   1.000
_cell.angle_alpha   90.00
_cell.angle_beta   90.00
_cell.angle_gamma   90.00
#
_symmetry.space_group_name_H-M   'P 1'
#
loop_
_entity.id
_entity.type
_entity.pdbx_description
1 polymer ?
#
loop_
_entity_poly.entity_id
_entity_poly.type
_entity_poly.pdbx_seq_one_letter_code
_entity_poly.pdbx_strand_id
1 'polypeptide(L)' 'GLCLGKEVDFDVDDEKRYDIYYRILTVVYIDGINLNAELLNRGYAEVLYVPPSEFNPYEWL' A
#
# COMPACT_ATOMS: atom_id res chain seq x y z
N GLY A 1 2.31 16.51 -4.88
CA GLY A 1 2.42 15.09 -4.50
C GLY A 1 1.07 14.42 -4.72
N LEU A 2 1.04 13.13 -5.05
CA LEU A 2 -0.20 12.41 -5.42
C LEU A 2 -1.29 12.47 -4.32
N CYS A 3 -0.89 12.55 -3.05
CA CYS A 3 -1.76 12.62 -1.87
C CYS A 3 -1.78 13.97 -1.12
N LEU A 4 -0.99 14.97 -1.53
CA LEU A 4 -0.85 16.22 -0.76
C LEU A 4 -2.16 17.01 -0.79
N GLY A 5 -2.72 17.29 0.39
CA GLY A 5 -3.98 18.05 0.54
C GLY A 5 -5.24 17.24 0.22
N LYS A 6 -5.15 15.91 0.17
CA LYS A 6 -6.27 15.01 -0.06
C LYS A 6 -6.59 14.18 1.18
N GLU A 7 -7.84 13.76 1.29
CA GLU A 7 -8.22 12.68 2.19
C GLU A 7 -7.65 11.35 1.67
N VAL A 8 -7.24 10.49 2.60
CA VAL A 8 -6.59 9.21 2.32
C VAL A 8 -7.19 8.15 3.22
N ASP A 9 -7.56 7.02 2.62
CA ASP A 9 -7.99 5.83 3.34
C ASP A 9 -6.80 4.88 3.53
N PHE A 10 -6.75 4.25 4.70
CA PHE A 10 -5.74 3.26 5.04
C PHE A 10 -6.41 1.92 5.24
N ASP A 11 -6.05 0.96 4.39
CA ASP A 11 -6.44 -0.44 4.54
C ASP A 11 -5.28 -1.17 5.24
N VAL A 12 -5.42 -1.41 6.53
CA VAL A 12 -4.34 -1.92 7.39
C VAL A 12 -4.32 -3.43 7.30
N ASP A 13 -3.14 -4.00 7.09
CA ASP A 13 -2.99 -5.45 6.92
C ASP A 13 -3.46 -6.24 8.16
N ASP A 14 -4.52 -7.03 7.99
CA ASP A 14 -5.12 -7.84 9.04
C ASP A 14 -4.29 -9.09 9.39
N GLU A 15 -3.50 -9.62 8.46
CA GLU A 15 -2.59 -10.74 8.72
C GLU A 15 -1.29 -10.29 9.40
N LYS A 16 -0.81 -9.09 9.07
CA LYS A 16 0.42 -8.53 9.62
C LYS A 16 0.42 -7.01 9.70
N ARG A 17 -0.17 -6.51 10.79
CA ARG A 17 -0.25 -5.06 11.05
C ARG A 17 1.08 -4.31 11.16
N TYR A 18 2.15 -4.95 11.63
CA TYR A 18 3.43 -4.29 11.91
C TYR A 18 4.64 -5.04 11.35
N ASP A 19 5.67 -4.28 10.96
CA ASP A 19 7.00 -4.84 10.71
C ASP A 19 7.91 -4.85 11.97
N ILE A 20 9.16 -5.28 11.81
CA ILE A 20 10.14 -5.39 12.91
C ILE A 20 10.55 -4.03 13.51
N TYR A 21 10.22 -2.93 12.85
CA TYR A 21 10.48 -1.56 13.30
C TYR A 21 9.21 -0.88 13.82
N TYR A 22 8.14 -1.64 14.04
CA TYR A 22 6.83 -1.16 14.49
C TYR A 22 6.16 -0.16 13.54
N ARG A 23 6.48 -0.19 12.25
CA ARG A 23 5.76 0.57 11.21
C ARG A 23 4.45 -0.15 10.87
N ILE A 24 3.37 0.61 10.66
CA ILE A 24 2.09 0.05 10.23
C ILE A 24 2.18 -0.33 8.75
N LEU A 25 1.79 -1.55 8.40
CA LEU A 25 1.70 -2.03 7.02
C LEU A 25 0.28 -1.81 6.50
N THR A 26 0.16 -1.17 5.34
CA THR A 26 -1.14 -0.72 4.80
C THR A 26 -1.09 -0.49 3.29
N VAL A 27 -2.23 -0.69 2.63
CA VAL A 27 -2.51 -0.17 1.28
C VAL A 27 -3.22 1.17 1.41
N VAL A 28 -2.71 2.18 0.71
CA VAL A 28 -3.26 3.54 0.76
C VAL A 28 -4.19 3.77 -0.43
N TYR A 29 -5.35 4.36 -0.17
CA TYR A 29 -6.31 4.75 -1.20
C TYR A 29 -6.56 6.26 -1.21
N ILE A 30 -6.79 6.81 -2.39
CA ILE A 30 -7.26 8.19 -2.60
C ILE A 30 -8.46 8.11 -3.54
N ASP A 31 -9.63 8.59 -3.10
CA ASP A 31 -10.86 8.52 -3.89
C ASP A 31 -11.17 7.08 -4.38
N GLY A 32 -10.88 6.07 -3.55
CA GLY A 32 -11.03 4.64 -3.87
C GLY A 32 -9.95 4.05 -4.78
N ILE A 33 -8.94 4.81 -5.19
CA ILE A 33 -7.83 4.35 -6.04
C ILE A 33 -6.66 3.90 -5.19
N ASN A 34 -6.19 2.66 -5.39
CA ASN A 34 -4.98 2.12 -4.76
C ASN A 34 -3.74 2.91 -5.20
N LEU A 35 -3.21 3.75 -4.31
CA LEU A 35 -2.04 4.58 -4.58
C LEU A 35 -0.77 3.73 -4.76
N ASN A 36 -0.65 2.61 -4.05
CA ASN A 36 0.51 1.73 -4.13
C ASN A 36 0.61 1.13 -5.55
N ALA A 37 -0.51 0.65 -6.09
CA ALA A 37 -0.61 0.15 -7.47
C ALA A 37 -0.29 1.24 -8.50
N GLU A 38 -0.79 2.46 -8.30
CA GLU A 38 -0.51 3.58 -9.19
C GLU A 38 0.99 3.93 -9.25
N LEU A 39 1.68 3.87 -8.11
CA LEU A 39 3.13 4.09 -8.05
C LEU A 39 3.91 2.99 -8.79
N LEU A 40 3.49 1.73 -8.66
CA LEU A 40 4.07 0.60 -9.41
C LEU A 40 3.86 0.78 -10.92
N ASN A 41 2.62 1.07 -11.35
CA ASN A 41 2.27 1.25 -12.77
C ASN A 41 3.03 2.40 -13.43
N ARG A 42 3.38 3.46 -12.68
CA ARG A 42 4.18 4.59 -13.19
C ARG A 42 5.69 4.34 -13.14
N GLY A 43 6.14 3.20 -12.61
CA GLY A 43 7.55 2.90 -12.43
C GLY A 43 8.23 3.76 -11.35
N TYR A 44 7.46 4.28 -10.39
CA TYR A 44 7.98 5.09 -9.27
C TYR A 44 8.26 4.27 -8.02
N ALA A 45 7.86 3.00 -7.99
CA ALA A 45 8.07 2.09 -6.89
C ALA A 45 8.41 0.68 -7.40
N GLU A 46 8.98 -0.13 -6.51
CA GLU A 46 9.20 -1.56 -6.70
C GLU A 46 8.40 -2.33 -5.65
N VAL A 47 8.11 -3.61 -5.94
CA VAL A 47 7.36 -4.46 -5.02
C VAL A 47 8.21 -4.82 -3.79
N LEU A 48 7.64 -4.58 -2.61
CA LEU A 48 8.09 -5.16 -1.34
C LEU A 48 6.96 -5.99 -0.75
N TYR A 49 7.13 -7.30 -0.69
CA TYR A 49 6.16 -8.21 -0.09
C TYR A 49 6.65 -8.68 1.29
N VAL A 50 5.86 -8.48 2.33
CA VAL A 50 6.20 -8.79 3.72
C VAL A 50 5.23 -9.84 4.28
N PRO A 51 5.53 -11.15 4.18
CA PRO A 51 4.60 -12.19 4.62
C PRO A 51 4.53 -12.35 6.16
N PRO A 52 3.43 -12.92 6.70
CA PRO A 52 2.15 -13.11 6.01
C PRO A 52 1.51 -11.75 5.69
N SER A 53 0.62 -11.71 4.71
CA SER A 53 -0.06 -10.49 4.27
C SER A 53 -1.28 -10.88 3.45
N GLU A 54 -2.43 -10.29 3.75
CA GLU A 54 -3.65 -10.47 2.96
C GLU A 54 -3.55 -9.82 1.57
N PHE A 55 -2.58 -8.93 1.38
CA PHE A 55 -2.37 -8.20 0.13
C PHE A 55 -1.37 -8.92 -0.77
N ASN A 56 -1.79 -9.19 -2.02
CA ASN A 56 -0.89 -9.69 -3.05
C ASN A 56 -0.55 -8.57 -4.06
N PRO A 57 0.61 -7.88 -3.96
CA PRO A 57 0.96 -6.78 -4.85
C PRO A 57 1.17 -7.20 -6.31
N TYR A 58 1.33 -8.50 -6.59
CA TYR A 58 1.45 -9.03 -7.95
C TYR A 58 0.11 -9.16 -8.66
N GLU A 59 -1.02 -9.04 -7.94
CA GLU A 59 -2.38 -9.03 -8.51
C GLU A 59 -2.87 -7.60 -8.84
N TRP A 60 -2.07 -6.58 -8.56
CA TRP A 60 -2.42 -5.18 -8.83
C TRP A 60 -2.04 -4.71 -10.24
N LEU A 61 -1.32 -5.54 -11.00
CA LEU A 61 -0.78 -5.25 -12.34
C LEU A 61 -1.68 -5.78 -13.46
#